data_AF-A0A2N6NBA0-F1
#
_entry.id   AF-A0A2N6NBA0-F1
#
_cell.length_a   1.000
_cell.length_b   1.000
_cell.length_c   1.000
_cell.angle_alpha   90.00
_cell.angle_beta   90.00
_cell.angle_gamma   90.00
#
_symmetry.space_group_name_H-M   'P 1'
#
loop_
_entity.id
_entity.type
_entity.pdbx_description
1 polymer ?
#
loop_
_entity_poly.entity_id
_entity_poly.type
_entity_poly.pdbx_seq_one_letter_code
_entity_poly.pdbx_strand_id
1 'polypeptide(L)'
;MGQHTKSTYVKLSTEAAERCKRVFFSIYMMDRIASKISREIDSVGKTGAYMTEEQREETLSRLHQELLEWRRNLPFPLPDFEDKVPHLTTTWYDFKCCTHLAMIYRPSPLCPVLNVKRIKILENAVCMSIRQAHSMHQQGRLAYNWLDFLALFTSTISLVYAVTAQPKDLPTVLSETRVIEDLDLVRNLFGTLGIKFLAATKIRDMIREISTRYKSILAENSQYRGSSGLV
;
A
#
# COMPACT_ATOMS: atom_id res chain seq x y z
N MET A 1 7.91 -20.49 -10.21
CA MET A 1 8.97 -19.53 -10.53
C MET A 1 10.34 -20.20 -10.41
N GLY A 2 10.81 -20.86 -11.48
CA GLY A 2 12.06 -21.66 -11.51
C GLY A 2 13.37 -20.86 -11.35
N GLN A 3 13.38 -19.80 -10.55
CA GLN A 3 14.58 -19.03 -10.20
C GLN A 3 15.45 -19.75 -9.15
N HIS A 4 15.16 -21.00 -8.80
CA HIS A 4 15.93 -21.82 -7.88
C HIS A 4 16.55 -23.06 -8.55
N THR A 5 16.26 -23.31 -9.83
CA THR A 5 16.82 -24.44 -10.57
C THR A 5 18.15 -24.04 -11.21
N LYS A 6 19.20 -24.85 -11.00
CA LYS A 6 20.54 -24.66 -11.62
C LYS A 6 20.44 -24.37 -13.13
N SER A 7 19.50 -25.02 -13.83
CA SER A 7 19.20 -24.83 -15.26
C SER A 7 18.98 -23.36 -15.67
N THR A 8 18.30 -22.57 -14.85
CA THR A 8 17.98 -21.15 -15.14
C THR A 8 19.23 -20.26 -15.12
N TYR A 9 20.25 -20.67 -14.37
CA TYR A 9 21.50 -19.92 -14.19
C TYR A 9 22.60 -20.33 -15.15
N VAL A 10 22.49 -21.50 -15.79
CA VAL A 10 23.55 -22.07 -16.67
C VAL A 10 23.84 -21.18 -17.88
N LYS A 11 22.88 -20.36 -18.32
CA LYS A 11 23.03 -19.45 -19.46
C LYS A 11 23.38 -18.01 -19.07
N LEU A 12 23.46 -17.70 -17.78
CA LEU A 12 23.73 -16.33 -17.28
C LEU A 12 25.21 -16.18 -16.90
N SER A 13 25.74 -14.96 -17.01
CA SER A 13 27.04 -14.66 -16.39
C SER A 13 26.97 -14.85 -14.88
N THR A 14 28.10 -15.17 -14.24
CA THR A 14 28.19 -15.33 -12.79
C THR A 14 27.61 -14.12 -12.05
N GLU A 15 27.87 -12.91 -12.55
CA GLU A 15 27.36 -11.68 -11.95
C GLU A 15 25.83 -11.54 -12.07
N ALA A 16 25.25 -11.87 -13.23
CA ALA A 16 23.80 -11.85 -13.43
C ALA A 16 23.09 -12.91 -12.57
N ALA A 17 23.70 -14.09 -12.42
CA ALA A 17 23.20 -15.13 -11.54
C ALA A 17 23.20 -14.69 -10.07
N GLU A 18 24.27 -14.06 -9.59
CA GLU A 18 24.33 -13.51 -8.23
C GLU A 18 23.30 -12.40 -7.99
N ARG A 19 23.09 -11.50 -8.96
CA ARG A 19 22.04 -10.47 -8.86
C ARG A 19 20.64 -11.10 -8.73
N CYS A 20 20.34 -12.11 -9.52
CA CYS A 20 19.07 -12.86 -9.44
C CYS A 20 18.89 -13.55 -8.09
N LYS A 21 19.94 -14.19 -7.55
CA LYS A 21 19.90 -14.79 -6.21
C LYS A 21 19.59 -13.76 -5.13
N ARG A 22 20.19 -12.57 -5.20
CA ARG A 22 19.91 -11.49 -4.25
C ARG A 22 18.48 -10.97 -4.36
N VAL A 23 17.94 -10.83 -5.57
CA VAL A 23 16.52 -10.49 -5.79
C VAL A 23 15.61 -11.54 -5.17
N PHE A 24 15.86 -12.82 -5.43
CA PHE A 24 15.10 -13.92 -4.84
C PHE A 24 15.14 -13.89 -3.30
N PHE A 25 16.33 -13.73 -2.72
CA PHE A 25 16.50 -13.63 -1.28
C PHE A 25 15.75 -12.43 -0.69
N SER A 26 15.79 -11.27 -1.37
CA SER A 26 15.05 -10.08 -0.95
C SER A 26 13.54 -10.32 -0.94
N ILE A 27 12.98 -10.97 -1.98
CA ILE A 27 11.56 -11.33 -2.03
C ILE A 27 11.20 -12.30 -0.90
N TYR A 28 12.03 -13.31 -0.65
CA TYR A 28 11.82 -14.25 0.46
C TYR A 28 11.81 -13.54 1.83
N MET A 29 12.74 -12.62 2.06
CA MET A 29 12.79 -11.84 3.31
C MET A 29 11.55 -10.95 3.47
N MET A 30 11.05 -10.35 2.39
CA MET A 30 9.80 -9.60 2.39
C MET A 30 8.62 -10.48 2.81
N ASP A 31 8.46 -11.67 2.20
CA ASP A 31 7.36 -12.58 2.49
C ASP A 31 7.41 -13.06 3.96
N ARG A 32 8.62 -13.26 4.50
CA ARG A 32 8.81 -13.56 5.93
C ARG A 32 8.34 -12.42 6.83
N ILE A 33 8.66 -11.17 6.47
CA ILE A 33 8.19 -9.98 7.21
C ILE A 33 6.66 -9.87 7.10
N ALA A 34 6.08 -10.03 5.92
CA ALA A 34 4.63 -10.01 5.71
C ALA A 34 3.90 -11.08 6.53
N SER A 35 4.47 -12.28 6.60
CA SER A 35 3.95 -13.38 7.43
C SER A 35 4.03 -13.05 8.92
N LYS A 36 5.11 -12.40 9.35
CA LYS A 36 5.31 -11.96 10.73
C LYS A 36 4.33 -10.85 11.11
N ILE A 37 4.15 -9.84 10.25
CA ILE A 37 3.14 -8.78 10.39
C ILE A 37 1.76 -9.40 10.58
N SER A 38 1.34 -10.29 9.67
CA SER A 38 0.01 -10.93 9.75
C SER A 38 -0.15 -11.71 11.05
N ARG A 39 0.86 -12.47 11.47
CA ARG A 39 0.80 -13.26 12.71
C ARG A 39 0.72 -12.39 13.96
N GLU A 40 1.49 -11.32 14.04
CA GLU A 40 1.57 -10.49 15.27
C GLU A 40 0.45 -9.45 15.36
N ILE A 41 -0.07 -8.99 14.23
CA ILE A 41 -1.10 -7.95 14.17
C ILE A 41 -2.50 -8.56 14.14
N ASP A 42 -2.68 -9.66 13.41
CA ASP A 42 -3.96 -10.35 13.29
C ASP A 42 -4.09 -11.52 14.30
N SER A 43 -3.14 -11.71 15.24
CA SER A 43 -3.28 -12.73 16.29
C SER A 43 -4.53 -12.48 17.14
N VAL A 44 -5.56 -13.27 16.86
CA VAL A 44 -6.85 -13.26 17.55
C VAL A 44 -6.67 -13.78 18.98
N GLY A 45 -6.73 -12.87 19.96
CA GLY A 45 -7.49 -13.13 21.18
C GLY A 45 -6.77 -13.60 22.45
N LYS A 46 -5.45 -13.88 22.46
CA LYS A 46 -4.77 -14.25 23.74
C LYS A 46 -3.65 -13.34 24.18
N THR A 47 -2.90 -12.72 23.27
CA THR A 47 -1.74 -11.91 23.66
C THR A 47 -2.07 -10.42 23.62
N GLY A 48 -2.72 -9.95 22.54
CA GLY A 48 -3.02 -8.52 22.34
C GLY A 48 -3.98 -7.90 23.37
N ALA A 49 -4.90 -8.69 23.94
CA ALA A 49 -5.86 -8.19 24.94
C ALA A 49 -5.21 -7.79 26.28
N TYR A 50 -4.06 -8.41 26.62
CA TYR A 50 -3.31 -8.10 27.83
C TYR A 50 -2.12 -7.16 27.58
N MET A 51 -1.89 -6.75 26.33
CA MET A 51 -0.77 -5.87 25.99
C MET A 51 -1.09 -4.42 26.34
N THR A 52 -0.15 -3.76 27.02
CA THR A 52 -0.22 -2.32 27.24
C THR A 52 -0.09 -1.56 25.91
N GLU A 53 -0.52 -0.29 25.87
CA GLU A 53 -0.33 0.57 24.69
C GLU A 53 1.16 0.69 24.30
N GLU A 54 2.06 0.67 25.28
CA GLU A 54 3.51 0.74 25.08
C GLU A 54 4.04 -0.52 24.38
N GLN A 55 3.66 -1.71 24.85
CA GLN A 55 4.03 -2.98 24.21
C GLN A 55 3.49 -3.08 22.77
N ARG A 56 2.30 -2.51 22.53
CA ARG A 56 1.73 -2.41 21.18
C ARG A 56 2.55 -1.49 20.29
N GLU A 57 2.89 -0.28 20.75
CA GLU A 57 3.74 0.65 19.98
C GLU A 57 5.14 0.08 19.72
N GLU A 58 5.73 -0.63 20.69
CA GLU A 58 7.02 -1.32 20.52
C GLU A 58 6.93 -2.38 19.42
N THR A 59 5.87 -3.20 19.44
CA THR A 59 5.64 -4.23 18.41
C THR A 59 5.50 -3.61 17.02
N LEU A 60 4.69 -2.55 16.89
CA LEU A 60 4.52 -1.82 15.62
C LEU A 60 5.83 -1.20 15.15
N SER A 61 6.57 -0.55 16.04
CA SER A 61 7.83 0.12 15.73
C SER A 61 8.90 -0.88 15.28
N ARG A 62 8.98 -2.04 15.94
CA ARG A 62 9.88 -3.12 15.54
C ARG A 62 9.55 -3.67 14.16
N LEU A 63 8.27 -3.96 13.88
CA LEU A 63 7.84 -4.44 12.56
C LEU A 63 8.09 -3.39 11.46
N HIS A 64 7.84 -2.12 11.75
CA HIS A 64 8.15 -1.00 10.85
C HIS A 64 9.66 -0.96 10.56
N GLN A 65 10.50 -1.02 11.60
CA GLN A 65 11.95 -0.99 11.43
C GLN A 65 12.46 -2.17 10.59
N GLU A 66 12.01 -3.40 10.86
CA GLU A 66 12.36 -4.59 10.07
C GLU A 66 12.00 -4.40 8.58
N LEU A 67 10.85 -3.79 8.30
CA LEU A 67 10.41 -3.48 6.92
C LEU A 67 11.30 -2.42 6.25
N LEU A 68 11.69 -1.37 6.96
CA LEU A 68 12.60 -0.34 6.44
C LEU A 68 14.01 -0.89 6.20
N GLU A 69 14.51 -1.74 7.10
CA GLU A 69 15.80 -2.41 6.93
C GLU A 69 15.81 -3.29 5.69
N TRP A 70 14.73 -4.06 5.46
CA TRP A 70 14.55 -4.79 4.20
C TRP A 70 14.59 -3.85 2.98
N ARG A 71 13.87 -2.73 3.03
CA ARG A 71 13.83 -1.76 1.92
C ARG A 71 15.17 -1.03 1.71
N ARG A 72 16.00 -0.90 2.74
CA ARG A 72 17.35 -0.31 2.63
C ARG A 72 18.35 -1.30 2.06
N ASN A 73 18.21 -2.58 2.39
CA ASN A 73 19.10 -3.65 1.94
C ASN A 73 18.70 -4.21 0.55
N LEU A 74 18.16 -3.36 -0.33
CA LEU A 74 17.82 -3.77 -1.68
C LEU A 74 19.07 -4.13 -2.48
N PRO A 75 19.00 -5.19 -3.31
CA PRO A 75 20.12 -5.58 -4.13
C PRO A 75 20.26 -4.64 -5.32
N PHE A 76 21.06 -3.58 -5.16
CA PHE A 76 21.42 -2.70 -6.24
C PHE A 76 22.78 -3.07 -6.86
N PRO A 77 22.96 -2.90 -8.18
CA PRO A 77 21.90 -2.66 -9.17
C PRO A 77 21.01 -3.90 -9.35
N LEU A 78 19.72 -3.67 -9.64
CA LEU A 78 18.80 -4.75 -9.99
C LEU A 78 19.21 -5.34 -11.36
N PRO A 79 18.92 -6.63 -11.61
CA PRO A 79 19.09 -7.19 -12.95
C PRO A 79 18.27 -6.42 -13.98
N ASP A 80 18.92 -5.90 -15.01
CA ASP A 80 18.25 -5.28 -16.15
C ASP A 80 17.99 -6.36 -17.20
N PHE A 81 16.80 -6.94 -17.15
CA PHE A 81 16.30 -7.83 -18.21
C PHE A 81 15.28 -7.04 -19.02
N GLU A 82 15.24 -7.21 -20.34
CA GLU A 82 14.26 -6.53 -21.23
C GLU A 82 12.79 -6.84 -20.88
N ASP A 83 12.57 -7.83 -20.00
CA ASP A 83 11.25 -8.26 -19.58
C ASP A 83 10.56 -7.27 -18.63
N LYS A 84 9.24 -7.12 -18.82
CA LYS A 84 8.33 -6.31 -17.98
C LYS A 84 8.02 -6.99 -16.63
N VAL A 85 9.06 -7.48 -15.95
CA VAL A 85 8.92 -8.20 -14.69
C VAL A 85 8.86 -7.19 -13.53
N PRO A 86 7.80 -7.23 -12.69
CA PRO A 86 7.59 -6.24 -11.64
C PRO A 86 8.77 -6.15 -10.65
N HIS A 87 9.22 -7.29 -10.13
CA HIS A 87 10.23 -7.36 -9.06
C HIS A 87 11.66 -7.04 -9.49
N LEU A 88 11.86 -6.63 -10.75
CA LEU A 88 13.12 -6.06 -11.24
C LEU A 88 13.13 -4.53 -11.19
N THR A 89 12.11 -3.92 -10.59
CA THR A 89 11.99 -2.46 -10.44
C THR A 89 11.98 -2.03 -9.00
N THR A 90 12.59 -0.88 -8.73
CA THR A 90 12.52 -0.21 -7.42
C THR A 90 11.08 0.13 -7.03
N THR A 91 10.27 0.53 -8.00
CA THR A 91 8.84 0.84 -7.85
C THR A 91 8.05 -0.31 -7.25
N TRP A 92 8.37 -1.57 -7.61
CA TRP A 92 7.73 -2.74 -7.02
C TRP A 92 8.09 -2.91 -5.53
N TYR A 93 9.36 -2.71 -5.17
CA TYR A 93 9.79 -2.77 -3.77
C TYR A 93 9.18 -1.65 -2.94
N ASP A 94 9.06 -0.44 -3.50
CA ASP A 94 8.35 0.68 -2.88
C ASP A 94 6.87 0.37 -2.67
N PHE A 95 6.21 -0.16 -3.71
CA PHE A 95 4.82 -0.61 -3.61
C PHE A 95 4.64 -1.63 -2.48
N LYS A 96 5.48 -2.68 -2.44
CA LYS A 96 5.39 -3.72 -1.41
C LYS A 96 5.67 -3.15 -0.01
N CYS A 97 6.69 -2.31 0.14
CA CYS A 97 7.00 -1.62 1.40
C CYS A 97 5.79 -0.82 1.90
N CYS A 98 5.19 0.00 1.03
CA CYS A 98 4.03 0.82 1.39
C CYS A 98 2.80 -0.04 1.74
N THR A 99 2.54 -1.12 1.01
CA THR A 99 1.41 -2.02 1.32
C THR A 99 1.57 -2.73 2.66
N HIS A 100 2.77 -3.20 2.99
CA HIS A 100 3.02 -3.83 4.29
C HIS A 100 3.05 -2.81 5.43
N LEU A 101 3.53 -1.59 5.18
CA LEU A 101 3.44 -0.51 6.16
C LEU A 101 1.98 -0.17 6.47
N ALA A 102 1.11 -0.14 5.45
CA ALA A 102 -0.32 0.01 5.66
C ALA A 102 -0.92 -1.14 6.48
N MET A 103 -0.47 -2.39 6.27
CA MET A 103 -0.90 -3.53 7.11
C MET A 103 -0.47 -3.39 8.57
N ILE A 104 0.64 -2.71 8.83
CA ILE A 104 1.11 -2.45 10.21
C ILE A 104 0.18 -1.46 10.93
N TYR A 105 -0.22 -0.39 10.25
CA TYR A 105 -0.93 0.73 10.87
C TYR A 105 -2.44 0.76 10.63
N ARG A 106 -3.01 -0.17 9.85
CA ARG A 106 -4.47 -0.27 9.69
C ARG A 106 -5.14 -0.70 11.01
N PRO A 107 -6.42 -0.38 11.22
CA PRO A 107 -7.17 -0.94 12.34
C PRO A 107 -7.10 -2.47 12.30
N SER A 108 -6.74 -3.07 13.44
CA SER A 108 -6.49 -4.50 13.57
C SER A 108 -6.88 -5.00 14.96
N PRO A 109 -6.98 -6.33 15.19
CA PRO A 109 -7.23 -6.86 16.52
C PRO A 109 -6.23 -6.36 17.58
N LEU A 110 -4.96 -6.18 17.20
CA LEU A 110 -3.93 -5.62 18.09
C LEU A 110 -4.17 -4.13 18.39
N CYS A 111 -4.58 -3.35 17.39
CA CYS A 111 -4.82 -1.91 17.51
C CYS A 111 -6.14 -1.51 16.82
N PRO A 112 -7.30 -1.68 17.52
CA PRO A 112 -8.60 -1.40 16.92
C PRO A 112 -8.87 0.10 16.75
N VAL A 113 -8.31 0.94 17.63
CA VAL A 113 -8.46 2.39 17.60
C VAL A 113 -7.09 3.02 17.32
N LEU A 114 -7.03 3.85 16.27
CA LEU A 114 -5.80 4.53 15.88
C LEU A 114 -5.73 5.94 16.48
N ASN A 115 -4.53 6.33 16.90
CA ASN A 115 -4.22 7.72 17.23
C ASN A 115 -3.90 8.53 15.96
N VAL A 116 -3.89 9.86 16.08
CA VAL A 116 -3.64 10.78 14.96
C VAL A 116 -2.30 10.52 14.27
N LYS A 117 -1.25 10.16 15.02
CA LYS A 117 0.07 9.83 14.47
C LYS A 117 0.00 8.60 13.55
N ARG A 118 -0.65 7.52 14.01
CA ARG A 118 -0.82 6.28 13.25
C ARG A 118 -1.70 6.49 12.01
N ILE A 119 -2.76 7.29 12.12
CA ILE A 119 -3.61 7.65 10.97
C ILE A 119 -2.79 8.34 9.88
N LYS A 120 -1.94 9.31 10.23
CA LYS A 120 -1.06 9.99 9.24
C LYS A 120 -0.05 9.05 8.60
N ILE A 121 0.53 8.11 9.35
CA ILE A 121 1.44 7.10 8.80
C ILE A 121 0.69 6.19 7.83
N LEU A 122 -0.49 5.71 8.23
CA LEU A 122 -1.37 4.90 7.39
C LEU A 122 -1.73 5.63 6.10
N GLU A 123 -2.20 6.88 6.19
CA GLU A 123 -2.57 7.73 5.06
C GLU A 123 -1.41 7.84 4.05
N ASN A 124 -0.22 8.22 4.52
CA ASN A 124 0.96 8.32 3.66
C ASN A 124 1.31 6.98 3.00
N ALA A 125 1.27 5.89 3.75
CA ALA A 125 1.59 4.56 3.24
C ALA A 125 0.61 4.13 2.13
N VAL A 126 -0.70 4.33 2.31
CA VAL A 126 -1.71 3.92 1.32
C VAL A 126 -1.74 4.83 0.09
N CYS A 127 -1.54 6.14 0.26
CA CYS A 127 -1.41 7.06 -0.86
C CYS A 127 -0.18 6.70 -1.72
N MET A 128 0.96 6.44 -1.07
CA MET A 128 2.16 6.02 -1.78
C MET A 128 1.96 4.66 -2.47
N SER A 129 1.34 3.66 -1.83
CA SER A 129 1.11 2.36 -2.48
C SER A 129 0.26 2.48 -3.74
N ILE A 130 -0.81 3.29 -3.71
CA ILE A 130 -1.67 3.53 -4.88
C ILE A 130 -0.87 4.19 -6.01
N ARG A 131 -0.07 5.22 -5.71
CA ARG A 131 0.76 5.91 -6.72
C ARG A 131 1.83 5.01 -7.32
N GLN A 132 2.49 4.17 -6.52
CA GLN A 132 3.47 3.21 -7.03
C GLN A 132 2.80 2.15 -7.92
N ALA A 133 1.62 1.66 -7.54
CA ALA A 133 0.85 0.73 -8.39
C ALA A 133 0.42 1.38 -9.71
N HIS A 134 -0.02 2.64 -9.67
CA HIS A 134 -0.35 3.40 -10.87
C HIS A 134 0.87 3.61 -11.78
N SER A 135 2.02 3.96 -11.20
CA SER A 135 3.29 4.07 -11.93
C SER A 135 3.66 2.75 -12.63
N MET A 136 3.57 1.62 -11.92
CA MET A 136 3.80 0.30 -12.53
C MET A 136 2.78 -0.03 -13.62
N HIS A 137 1.52 0.38 -13.46
CA HIS A 137 0.48 0.21 -14.48
C HIS A 137 0.84 0.95 -15.76
N GLN A 138 1.23 2.23 -15.65
CA GLN A 138 1.65 3.05 -16.80
C GLN A 138 2.88 2.49 -17.52
N GLN A 139 3.81 1.90 -16.76
CA GLN A 139 4.99 1.24 -17.32
C GLN A 139 4.69 -0.14 -17.93
N GLY A 140 3.46 -0.66 -17.79
CA GLY A 140 3.10 -2.01 -18.20
C GLY A 140 3.78 -3.11 -17.38
N ARG A 141 4.22 -2.78 -16.16
CA ARG A 141 4.94 -3.67 -15.22
C ARG A 141 4.09 -4.10 -14.03
N LEU A 142 2.88 -3.57 -13.87
CA LEU A 142 1.96 -4.03 -12.83
C LEU A 142 1.44 -5.43 -13.17
N ALA A 143 1.59 -6.38 -12.24
CA ALA A 143 1.02 -7.70 -12.40
C ALA A 143 -0.45 -7.73 -11.96
N TYR A 144 -1.37 -8.02 -12.88
CA TYR A 144 -2.81 -8.16 -12.57
C TYR A 144 -3.11 -9.54 -11.98
N ASN A 145 -2.58 -9.80 -10.79
CA ASN A 145 -2.81 -11.02 -10.01
C ASN A 145 -3.68 -10.74 -8.78
N TRP A 146 -4.10 -11.81 -8.09
CA TRP A 146 -4.95 -11.71 -6.91
C TRP A 146 -4.28 -10.97 -5.74
N LEU A 147 -2.97 -11.12 -5.55
CA LEU A 147 -2.24 -10.47 -4.46
C LEU A 147 -2.21 -8.95 -4.63
N ASP A 148 -1.94 -8.47 -5.83
CA ASP A 148 -1.92 -7.04 -6.13
C ASP A 148 -3.35 -6.46 -6.13
N PHE A 149 -4.35 -7.24 -6.56
CA PHE A 149 -5.76 -6.88 -6.37
C PHE A 149 -6.11 -6.69 -4.88
N LEU A 150 -5.77 -7.66 -4.02
CA LEU A 150 -6.05 -7.59 -2.59
C LEU A 150 -5.30 -6.43 -1.91
N ALA A 151 -4.05 -6.19 -2.31
CA ALA A 151 -3.25 -5.08 -1.78
C ALA A 151 -3.84 -3.71 -2.16
N LEU A 152 -4.31 -3.54 -3.41
CA LEU A 152 -5.00 -2.33 -3.84
C LEU A 152 -6.35 -2.15 -3.13
N PHE A 153 -7.11 -3.22 -2.98
CA PHE A 153 -8.39 -3.17 -2.26
C PHE A 153 -8.18 -2.74 -0.81
N THR A 154 -7.22 -3.38 -0.12
CA THR A 154 -6.87 -3.07 1.26
C THR A 154 -6.36 -1.63 1.39
N SER A 155 -5.49 -1.17 0.49
CA SER A 155 -5.00 0.21 0.50
C SER A 155 -6.13 1.22 0.29
N THR A 156 -7.10 0.90 -0.58
CA THR A 156 -8.24 1.78 -0.86
C THR A 156 -9.16 1.94 0.34
N ILE A 157 -9.55 0.83 0.98
CA ILE A 157 -10.41 0.91 2.18
C ILE A 157 -9.67 1.60 3.34
N SER A 158 -8.37 1.38 3.47
CA SER A 158 -7.54 2.04 4.48
C SER A 158 -7.36 3.54 4.20
N LEU A 159 -7.31 3.97 2.94
CA LEU A 159 -7.32 5.39 2.56
C LEU A 159 -8.63 6.06 2.95
N VAL A 160 -9.77 5.44 2.60
CA VAL A 160 -11.09 5.97 2.98
C VAL A 160 -11.19 6.10 4.49
N TYR A 161 -10.80 5.05 5.22
CA TYR A 161 -10.76 5.08 6.68
C TYR A 161 -9.87 6.21 7.23
N ALA A 162 -8.62 6.32 6.74
CA ALA A 162 -7.65 7.29 7.25
C ALA A 162 -8.14 8.74 7.06
N VAL A 163 -8.94 9.00 6.03
CA VAL A 163 -9.54 10.31 5.76
C VAL A 163 -10.73 10.57 6.67
N THR A 164 -11.60 9.58 6.87
CA THR A 164 -12.81 9.74 7.70
C THR A 164 -12.56 9.68 9.20
N ALA A 165 -11.45 9.04 9.62
CA ALA A 165 -11.11 8.86 11.02
C ALA A 165 -10.28 10.02 11.60
N GLN A 166 -9.92 11.03 10.79
CA GLN A 166 -9.19 12.19 11.30
C GLN A 166 -10.08 13.02 12.24
N PRO A 167 -9.50 13.68 13.26
CA PRO A 167 -10.26 14.57 14.15
C PRO A 167 -10.66 15.89 13.49
N LYS A 168 -10.08 16.21 12.32
CA LYS A 168 -10.40 17.42 11.54
C LYS A 168 -11.67 17.19 10.73
N ASP A 169 -12.40 18.27 10.46
CA ASP A 169 -13.55 18.22 9.55
C ASP A 169 -13.14 17.72 8.17
N LEU A 170 -13.97 16.85 7.61
CA LEU A 170 -13.72 16.21 6.32
C LEU A 170 -13.35 17.20 5.19
N PRO A 171 -14.02 18.36 5.01
CA PRO A 171 -13.63 19.32 3.97
C PRO A 171 -12.20 19.85 4.14
N THR A 172 -11.76 20.06 5.39
CA THR A 172 -10.39 20.52 5.69
C THR A 172 -9.38 19.45 5.29
N VAL A 173 -9.64 18.19 5.67
CA VAL A 173 -8.78 17.05 5.27
C VAL A 173 -8.72 16.92 3.75
N LEU A 174 -9.86 17.00 3.06
CA LEU A 174 -9.92 16.91 1.60
C LEU A 174 -9.19 18.06 0.90
N SER A 175 -9.12 19.25 1.51
CA SER A 175 -8.39 20.39 0.96
C SER A 175 -6.88 20.31 1.16
N GLU A 176 -6.42 19.68 2.25
CA GLU A 176 -5.00 19.54 2.60
C GLU A 176 -4.34 18.32 1.94
N THR A 177 -5.13 17.37 1.44
CA THR A 177 -4.66 16.07 0.97
C THR A 177 -4.96 15.86 -0.51
N ARG A 178 -4.25 14.91 -1.14
CA ARG A 178 -4.46 14.52 -2.55
C ARG A 178 -5.37 13.28 -2.69
N VAL A 179 -6.22 13.04 -1.69
CA VAL A 179 -7.05 11.83 -1.58
C VAL A 179 -7.95 11.66 -2.80
N ILE A 180 -8.56 12.73 -3.30
CA ILE A 180 -9.46 12.67 -4.45
C ILE A 180 -8.71 12.20 -5.69
N GLU A 181 -7.49 12.70 -5.91
CA GLU A 181 -6.64 12.28 -7.02
C GLU A 181 -6.24 10.81 -6.85
N ASP A 182 -5.82 10.39 -5.66
CA ASP A 182 -5.45 9.00 -5.39
C ASP A 182 -6.64 8.04 -5.55
N LEU A 183 -7.86 8.46 -5.17
CA LEU A 183 -9.10 7.72 -5.42
C LEU A 183 -9.40 7.58 -6.93
N ASP A 184 -9.17 8.63 -7.72
CA ASP A 184 -9.33 8.57 -9.17
C ASP A 184 -8.27 7.66 -9.82
N LEU A 185 -7.02 7.64 -9.33
CA LEU A 185 -5.98 6.71 -9.78
C LEU A 185 -6.38 5.25 -9.53
N VAL A 186 -6.82 4.94 -8.31
CA VAL A 186 -7.17 3.56 -7.95
C VAL A 186 -8.46 3.10 -8.63
N ARG A 187 -9.40 4.01 -8.91
CA ARG A 187 -10.57 3.74 -9.77
C ARG A 187 -10.11 3.26 -11.15
N ASN A 188 -9.14 3.93 -11.77
CA ASN A 188 -8.62 3.55 -13.09
C ASN A 188 -7.95 2.16 -13.05
N LEU A 189 -7.18 1.88 -11.99
CA LEU A 189 -6.59 0.56 -11.76
C LEU A 189 -7.65 -0.55 -11.64
N PHE A 190 -8.71 -0.32 -10.85
CA PHE A 190 -9.82 -1.27 -10.73
C PHE A 190 -10.62 -1.42 -12.02
N GLY A 191 -10.70 -0.39 -12.85
CA GLY A 191 -11.23 -0.50 -14.22
C GLY A 191 -10.47 -1.51 -15.07
N THR A 192 -9.13 -1.49 -14.99
CA THR A 192 -8.27 -2.44 -15.71
C THR A 192 -8.36 -3.85 -15.10
N LEU A 193 -8.32 -3.95 -13.77
CA LEU A 193 -8.50 -5.22 -13.05
C LEU A 193 -9.87 -5.86 -13.33
N GLY A 194 -10.90 -5.07 -13.63
CA GLY A 194 -12.25 -5.52 -14.00
C GLY A 194 -12.32 -6.44 -15.21
N ILE A 195 -11.33 -6.36 -16.10
CA ILE A 195 -11.21 -7.28 -17.24
C ILE A 195 -11.01 -8.72 -16.76
N LYS A 196 -10.26 -8.91 -15.66
CA LYS A 196 -9.92 -10.23 -15.10
C LYS A 196 -10.75 -10.61 -13.88
N PHE A 197 -11.08 -9.63 -13.03
CA PHE A 197 -11.78 -9.83 -11.77
C PHE A 197 -13.09 -9.05 -11.78
N LEU A 198 -14.22 -9.71 -12.02
CA LEU A 198 -15.52 -9.04 -12.13
C LEU A 198 -15.87 -8.20 -10.88
N ALA A 199 -15.42 -8.63 -9.69
CA ALA A 199 -15.59 -7.89 -8.44
C ALA A 199 -14.94 -6.49 -8.47
N ALA A 200 -13.86 -6.32 -9.25
CA ALA A 200 -13.18 -5.03 -9.41
C ALA A 200 -14.10 -3.97 -10.01
N THR A 201 -15.04 -4.36 -10.88
CA THR A 201 -16.01 -3.44 -11.50
C THR A 201 -16.92 -2.82 -10.45
N LYS A 202 -17.41 -3.62 -9.50
CA LYS A 202 -18.23 -3.13 -8.38
C LYS A 202 -17.42 -2.22 -7.46
N ILE A 203 -16.18 -2.60 -7.14
CA ILE A 203 -15.27 -1.80 -6.31
C ILE A 203 -14.98 -0.45 -6.97
N ARG A 204 -14.68 -0.43 -8.27
CA ARG A 204 -14.50 0.78 -9.06
C ARG A 204 -15.71 1.71 -8.95
N ASP A 205 -16.91 1.18 -9.06
CA ASP A 205 -18.14 1.99 -9.04
C ASP A 205 -18.39 2.57 -7.64
N MET A 206 -18.10 1.83 -6.57
CA MET A 206 -18.11 2.37 -5.19
C MET A 206 -17.08 3.49 -5.01
N ILE A 207 -15.85 3.30 -5.50
CA ILE A 207 -14.80 4.34 -5.42
C ILE A 207 -15.21 5.60 -6.17
N ARG A 208 -15.86 5.44 -7.33
CA ARG A 208 -16.41 6.57 -8.10
C ARG A 208 -17.43 7.36 -7.28
N GLU A 209 -18.35 6.67 -6.61
CA GLU A 209 -19.36 7.32 -5.78
C GLU A 209 -18.73 8.11 -4.61
N ILE A 210 -17.76 7.50 -3.92
CA ILE A 210 -17.00 8.16 -2.84
C ILE A 210 -16.26 9.40 -3.37
N SER A 211 -15.54 9.28 -4.48
CA SER A 211 -14.81 10.39 -5.11
C SER A 211 -15.75 11.54 -5.50
N THR A 212 -16.91 11.23 -6.09
CA THR A 212 -17.95 12.23 -6.41
C THR A 212 -18.48 12.91 -5.16
N ARG A 213 -18.75 12.16 -4.10
CA ARG A 213 -19.24 12.72 -2.84
C ARG A 213 -18.21 13.65 -2.19
N TYR A 214 -16.93 13.26 -2.19
CA TYR A 214 -15.85 14.09 -1.67
C TYR A 214 -15.68 15.39 -2.47
N LYS A 215 -15.79 15.32 -3.80
CA LYS A 215 -15.78 16.52 -4.67
C LYS A 215 -16.95 17.46 -4.36
N SER A 216 -18.15 16.94 -4.14
CA SER A 216 -19.34 17.73 -3.75
C SER A 216 -19.11 18.46 -2.42
N ILE A 217 -18.65 17.74 -1.40
CA ILE A 217 -18.40 18.32 -0.06
C ILE A 217 -17.35 19.44 -0.13
N LEU A 218 -16.30 19.26 -0.94
CA LEU A 218 -15.27 20.28 -1.12
C LEU A 218 -15.81 21.53 -1.84
N ALA A 219 -16.67 21.33 -2.85
CA ALA A 219 -17.31 22.43 -3.58
C ALA A 219 -18.29 23.22 -2.68
N GLU A 220 -19.11 22.52 -1.89
CA GLU A 220 -20.04 23.12 -0.92
C GLU A 220 -19.27 23.99 0.09
N ASN A 221 -18.19 23.46 0.69
CA ASN A 221 -17.37 24.21 1.65
C ASN A 221 -16.73 25.48 1.04
N SER A 222 -16.30 25.39 -0.22
CA SER A 222 -15.71 26.52 -0.94
C SER A 222 -16.73 27.63 -1.20
N GLN A 223 -17.99 27.27 -1.50
CA GLN A 223 -19.09 28.24 -1.67
C GLN A 223 -19.43 28.95 -0.35
N TYR A 224 -19.48 28.21 0.77
CA TYR A 224 -19.72 28.80 2.09
C TYR A 224 -18.61 29.77 2.55
N ARG A 225 -17.33 29.49 2.25
CA ARG A 225 -16.24 30.45 2.53
C ARG A 225 -16.32 31.71 1.66
N GLY A 226 -16.81 31.59 0.42
CA GLY A 226 -16.96 32.72 -0.49
C GLY A 226 -18.07 33.70 -0.10
N SER A 227 -19.14 33.22 0.55
CA SER A 227 -20.27 34.06 0.98
C SER A 227 -20.09 34.70 2.35
N SER A 228 -19.27 34.14 3.24
CA SER A 228 -18.96 34.75 4.56
C SER A 228 -17.88 35.84 4.53
N GLY A 229 -17.22 36.08 3.39
CA GLY A 229 -16.19 37.11 3.22
C GLY A 229 -16.70 38.46 2.69
N LEU A 230 -18.01 38.66 2.61
CA LEU A 230 -18.67 39.84 2.02
C LEU A 230 -19.44 40.70 3.05
N VAL A 231 -19.07 40.63 4.33
CA VAL A 231 -19.64 41.50 5.39
C VAL A 231 -18.54 42.35 6.01
#